data_AF-A0A2W0A885-F1
#
_entry.id   AF-A0A2W0A885-F1
#
_cell.length_a   1.000
_cell.length_b   1.000
_cell.length_c   1.000
_cell.angle_alpha   90.00
_cell.angle_beta   90.00
_cell.angle_gamma   90.00
#
_symmetry.space_group_name_H-M   'P 1'
#
loop_
_entity.id
_entity.type
_entity.pdbx_description
1 polymer ?
#
loop_
_entity_poly.entity_id
_entity_poly.type
_entity_poly.pdbx_seq_one_letter_code
_entity_poly.pdbx_strand_id
1 'polypeptide(L)'
;MGRSMIFAWLLLASLVTAQARININTDAVKKAVVFLYAAKESGEVDPDKPVGTGFLVEVPLQSSPLRAYKLLVTARHIVEPQWALCQAPNPRLIYARLNKKDYSPTKDAEGVGYVQLTVTQDGRSLWVVHDDPQVDVAVTLLVPQNFEAYDLSAVPVSLLATSAELHGITEGDLVVSAGLIPSASGKHRNYPIFKFGYISSIPDESIDTACALGGPTQPRKLWLVAANLVPGNSGSPVF
;
A
#
# COMPACT_ATOMS: atom_id res chain seq x y z
N MET A 1 67.87 -22.14 34.86
CA MET A 1 66.57 -22.81 34.61
C MET A 1 65.46 -21.76 34.73
N GLY A 2 65.13 -21.08 33.63
CA GLY A 2 64.04 -20.10 33.58
C GLY A 2 62.93 -20.63 32.69
N ARG A 3 61.73 -20.82 33.25
CA ARG A 3 60.51 -21.14 32.49
C ARG A 3 59.76 -19.82 32.26
N SER A 4 59.81 -19.29 31.04
CA SER A 4 58.86 -18.26 30.61
C SER A 4 57.57 -18.94 30.18
N MET A 5 56.49 -18.76 30.96
CA MET A 5 55.13 -19.06 30.51
C MET A 5 54.61 -17.86 29.70
N ILE A 6 54.28 -18.10 28.44
CA ILE A 6 53.54 -17.15 27.60
C ILE A 6 52.06 -17.47 27.77
N PHE A 7 51.31 -16.58 28.41
CA PHE A 7 49.85 -16.64 28.49
C PHE A 7 49.27 -16.04 27.19
N ALA A 8 48.70 -16.88 26.34
CA ALA A 8 47.95 -16.44 25.17
C ALA A 8 46.50 -16.13 25.58
N TRP A 9 46.13 -14.85 25.61
CA TRP A 9 44.75 -14.41 25.77
C TRP A 9 44.03 -14.52 24.42
N LEU A 10 43.18 -15.53 24.27
CA LEU A 10 42.23 -15.62 23.16
C LEU A 10 41.05 -14.69 23.44
N LEU A 11 41.04 -13.53 22.80
CA LEU A 11 39.87 -12.66 22.68
C LEU A 11 38.81 -13.38 21.83
N LEU A 12 37.83 -14.03 22.47
CA LEU A 12 36.58 -14.39 21.82
C LEU A 12 35.81 -13.10 21.55
N ALA A 13 35.92 -12.58 20.34
CA ALA A 13 34.98 -11.60 19.82
C ALA A 13 33.63 -12.31 19.67
N SER A 14 32.70 -12.05 20.58
CA SER A 14 31.30 -12.41 20.42
C SER A 14 30.76 -11.66 19.20
N LEU A 15 30.54 -12.39 18.11
CA LEU A 15 29.75 -11.91 16.98
C LEU A 15 28.34 -11.63 17.50
N VAL A 16 28.07 -10.38 17.83
CA VAL A 16 26.70 -9.90 18.04
C VAL A 16 26.04 -10.02 16.68
N THR A 17 25.21 -11.05 16.51
CA THR A 17 24.32 -11.14 15.36
C THR A 17 23.32 -10.00 15.49
N ALA A 18 23.59 -8.89 14.81
CA ALA A 18 22.63 -7.82 14.63
C ALA A 18 21.45 -8.41 13.84
N GLN A 19 20.40 -8.82 14.55
CA GLN A 19 19.13 -9.14 13.91
C GLN A 19 18.61 -7.84 13.29
N ALA A 20 18.56 -7.77 11.97
CA ALA A 20 17.85 -6.70 11.27
C ALA A 20 16.40 -6.69 11.77
N ARG A 21 16.04 -5.68 12.57
CA ARG A 21 14.66 -5.46 12.98
C ARG A 21 14.06 -4.48 11.99
N ILE A 22 13.00 -4.88 11.30
CA ILE A 22 12.15 -3.93 10.57
C ILE A 22 11.52 -3.03 11.62
N ASN A 23 11.98 -1.79 11.73
CA ASN A 23 11.41 -0.81 12.65
C ASN A 23 10.26 -0.07 11.99
N ILE A 24 9.13 -0.76 11.79
CA ILE A 24 7.93 -0.18 11.18
C ILE A 24 6.98 0.36 12.24
N ASN A 25 6.58 1.63 12.11
CA ASN A 25 5.51 2.21 12.91
C ASN A 25 4.15 1.69 12.43
N THR A 26 3.74 0.52 12.94
CA THR A 26 2.50 -0.12 12.51
C THR A 26 1.25 0.74 12.74
N ASP A 27 1.25 1.64 13.73
CA ASP A 27 0.09 2.50 14.00
C ASP A 27 -0.01 3.62 12.96
N ALA A 28 1.12 4.19 12.52
CA ALA A 28 1.13 5.11 11.39
C ALA A 28 0.64 4.42 10.11
N VAL A 29 1.09 3.19 9.85
CA VAL A 29 0.66 2.41 8.67
C VAL A 29 -0.83 2.12 8.72
N LYS A 30 -1.37 1.69 9.86
CA LYS A 30 -2.82 1.41 10.02
C LYS A 30 -3.68 2.64 9.72
N LYS A 31 -3.19 3.84 10.02
CA LYS A 31 -3.90 5.10 9.74
C LYS A 31 -3.70 5.61 8.31
N ALA A 32 -2.65 5.16 7.64
CA ALA A 32 -2.38 5.51 6.25
C ALA A 32 -3.06 4.58 5.25
N VAL A 33 -3.31 3.33 5.61
CA VAL A 33 -3.96 2.34 4.73
C VAL A 33 -5.48 2.53 4.72
N VAL A 34 -6.05 2.53 3.52
CA VAL A 34 -7.51 2.59 3.26
C VAL A 34 -7.96 1.37 2.46
N PHE A 35 -9.20 0.95 2.65
CA PHE A 35 -9.78 -0.15 1.87
C PHE A 35 -10.70 0.41 0.79
N LEU A 36 -10.57 -0.12 -0.41
CA LEU A 36 -11.32 0.33 -1.58
C LEU A 36 -12.46 -0.64 -1.88
N TYR A 37 -13.63 -0.10 -2.16
CA TYR A 37 -14.87 -0.83 -2.42
C TYR A 37 -15.50 -0.38 -3.74
N ALA A 38 -16.14 -1.32 -4.42
CA ALA A 38 -16.89 -1.03 -5.62
C ALA A 38 -18.16 -0.21 -5.32
N ALA A 39 -18.66 0.43 -6.36
CA ALA A 39 -20.01 0.93 -6.40
C ALA A 39 -20.97 -0.11 -6.97
N LYS A 40 -22.22 -0.08 -6.53
CA LYS A 40 -23.36 -0.71 -7.19
C LYS A 40 -23.75 0.10 -8.43
N GLU A 41 -24.59 -0.48 -9.28
CA GLU A 41 -25.16 0.22 -10.44
C GLU A 41 -25.99 1.46 -10.03
N SER A 42 -26.59 1.45 -8.84
CA SER A 42 -27.29 2.61 -8.25
C SER A 42 -26.36 3.77 -7.92
N GLY A 43 -25.05 3.55 -7.96
CA GLY A 43 -24.04 4.50 -7.54
C GLY A 43 -23.79 4.49 -6.03
N GLU A 44 -24.47 3.66 -5.24
CA GLU A 44 -24.18 3.47 -3.82
C GLU A 44 -22.97 2.53 -3.61
N VAL A 45 -22.39 2.52 -2.41
CA VAL A 45 -21.34 1.56 -2.07
C VAL A 45 -21.85 0.12 -2.07
N ASP A 46 -21.03 -0.80 -2.57
CA ASP A 46 -21.20 -2.23 -2.41
C ASP A 46 -20.31 -2.74 -1.26
N PRO A 47 -20.84 -2.87 -0.03
CA PRO A 47 -20.04 -3.24 1.15
C PRO A 47 -19.55 -4.70 1.11
N ASP A 48 -20.08 -5.52 0.22
CA ASP A 48 -19.69 -6.93 0.05
C ASP A 48 -18.63 -7.10 -1.05
N LYS A 49 -18.31 -6.03 -1.79
CA LYS A 49 -17.39 -6.05 -2.92
C LYS A 49 -16.18 -5.14 -2.69
N PRO A 50 -15.27 -5.54 -1.78
CA PRO A 50 -13.99 -4.87 -1.70
C PRO A 50 -13.17 -5.15 -2.97
N VAL A 51 -12.51 -4.11 -3.51
CA VAL A 51 -11.75 -4.19 -4.76
C VAL A 51 -10.24 -4.09 -4.56
N GLY A 52 -9.79 -3.60 -3.41
CA GLY A 52 -8.36 -3.50 -3.14
C GLY A 52 -8.02 -2.63 -1.94
N THR A 53 -6.78 -2.18 -1.92
CA THR A 53 -6.18 -1.34 -0.90
C THR A 53 -5.65 -0.06 -1.53
N GLY A 54 -5.66 1.03 -0.79
CA GLY A 54 -4.85 2.20 -1.11
C GLY A 54 -4.12 2.69 0.13
N PHE A 55 -3.24 3.67 -0.03
CA PHE A 55 -2.60 4.33 1.10
C PHE A 55 -2.40 5.82 0.86
N LEU A 56 -2.29 6.55 1.95
CA LEU A 56 -2.19 8.00 1.95
C LEU A 56 -0.73 8.44 1.98
N VAL A 57 -0.38 9.36 1.08
CA VAL A 57 0.93 10.02 1.02
C VAL A 57 0.75 11.52 1.20
N GLU A 58 1.60 12.14 1.99
CA GLU A 58 1.60 13.58 2.25
C GLU A 58 2.73 14.26 1.48
N VAL A 59 2.36 15.24 0.64
CA VAL A 59 3.29 16.01 -0.18
C VAL A 59 3.24 17.48 0.24
N PRO A 60 4.31 18.03 0.85
CA PRO A 60 4.37 19.44 1.23
C PRO A 60 4.15 20.38 0.04
N LEU A 61 3.46 21.50 0.28
CA LEU A 61 3.33 22.55 -0.73
C LEU A 61 4.67 23.23 -0.94
N GLN A 62 5.10 23.38 -2.19
CA GLN A 62 6.29 24.16 -2.53
C GLN A 62 6.19 25.61 -2.02
N SER A 63 4.99 26.19 -2.07
CA SER A 63 4.73 27.56 -1.59
C SER A 63 4.62 27.67 -0.07
N SER A 64 4.39 26.58 0.65
CA SER A 64 4.26 26.58 2.11
C SER A 64 4.52 25.19 2.68
N PRO A 65 5.76 24.90 3.13
CA PRO A 65 6.13 23.57 3.63
C PRO A 65 5.36 23.10 4.87
N LEU A 66 4.67 24.00 5.57
CA LEU A 66 3.79 23.70 6.72
C LEU A 66 2.40 23.19 6.29
N ARG A 67 2.10 23.25 4.99
CA ARG A 67 0.86 22.74 4.40
C ARG A 67 1.23 21.63 3.44
N ALA A 68 0.33 20.68 3.27
CA ALA A 68 0.56 19.57 2.36
C ALA A 68 -0.72 19.14 1.65
N TYR A 69 -0.55 18.57 0.46
CA TYR A 69 -1.57 17.75 -0.19
C TYR A 69 -1.52 16.34 0.38
N LYS A 70 -2.69 15.74 0.56
CA LYS A 70 -2.80 14.30 0.80
C LYS A 70 -3.20 13.64 -0.50
N LEU A 71 -2.40 12.67 -0.93
CA LEU A 71 -2.63 11.87 -2.10
C LEU A 71 -3.09 10.49 -1.67
N LEU A 72 -4.06 9.93 -2.38
CA LEU A 72 -4.40 8.52 -2.28
C LEU A 72 -3.72 7.77 -3.41
N VAL A 73 -2.88 6.80 -3.06
CA VAL A 73 -2.15 5.93 -3.98
C VAL A 73 -2.79 4.55 -3.98
N THR A 74 -2.95 3.95 -5.15
CA THR A 74 -3.42 2.57 -5.32
C THR A 74 -2.91 1.96 -6.63
N ALA A 75 -3.28 0.70 -6.91
CA ALA A 75 -2.97 0.07 -8.18
C ALA A 75 -3.84 0.65 -9.31
N ARG A 76 -3.25 0.87 -10.49
CA ARG A 76 -3.97 1.41 -11.65
C ARG A 76 -5.12 0.50 -12.07
N HIS A 77 -4.94 -0.82 -12.02
CA HIS A 77 -5.99 -1.76 -12.40
C HIS A 77 -7.26 -1.69 -11.54
N ILE A 78 -7.22 -1.04 -10.37
CA ILE A 78 -8.43 -0.81 -9.55
C ILE A 78 -9.32 0.28 -10.16
N VAL A 79 -8.72 1.30 -10.76
CA VAL A 79 -9.42 2.45 -11.35
C VAL A 79 -9.56 2.34 -12.88
N GLU A 80 -8.68 1.57 -13.52
CA GLU A 80 -8.71 1.23 -14.93
C GLU A 80 -8.53 -0.29 -15.17
N PRO A 81 -9.46 -1.17 -14.73
CA PRO A 81 -9.39 -2.61 -14.96
C PRO A 81 -9.18 -3.00 -16.43
N GLN A 82 -9.74 -2.25 -17.38
CA GLN A 82 -9.59 -2.57 -18.80
C GLN A 82 -8.14 -2.36 -19.29
N TRP A 83 -7.38 -1.43 -18.70
CA TRP A 83 -5.95 -1.31 -18.96
C TRP A 83 -5.20 -2.57 -18.50
N ALA A 84 -5.68 -3.25 -17.45
CA ALA A 84 -5.15 -4.53 -17.00
C ALA A 84 -5.67 -5.75 -17.81
N LEU A 85 -6.41 -5.53 -18.90
CA LEU A 85 -7.10 -6.57 -19.67
C LEU A 85 -8.12 -7.37 -18.84
N CYS A 86 -8.64 -6.78 -17.76
CA CYS A 86 -9.76 -7.34 -17.03
C CYS A 86 -11.06 -7.21 -17.83
N GLN A 87 -11.98 -8.15 -17.63
CA GLN A 87 -13.32 -8.08 -18.24
C GLN A 87 -14.21 -7.02 -17.60
N ALA A 88 -13.90 -6.58 -16.37
CA ALA A 88 -14.66 -5.55 -15.68
C ALA A 88 -14.51 -4.19 -16.39
N PRO A 89 -15.61 -3.42 -16.54
CA PRO A 89 -15.54 -2.07 -17.09
C PRO A 89 -14.80 -1.13 -16.13
N ASN A 90 -14.24 -0.05 -16.68
CA ASN A 90 -13.66 1.00 -15.86
C ASN A 90 -14.74 1.64 -14.97
N PRO A 91 -14.55 1.68 -13.63
CA PRO A 91 -15.54 2.26 -12.74
C PRO A 91 -15.62 3.77 -12.95
N ARG A 92 -16.83 4.33 -12.80
CA ARG A 92 -17.00 5.79 -12.69
C ARG A 92 -16.75 6.31 -11.28
N LEU A 93 -17.02 5.46 -10.29
CA LEU A 93 -16.84 5.77 -8.89
C LEU A 93 -16.43 4.52 -8.11
N ILE A 94 -15.66 4.73 -7.05
CA ILE A 94 -15.31 3.74 -6.03
C ILE A 94 -15.48 4.39 -4.65
N TYR A 95 -15.31 3.61 -3.60
CA TYR A 95 -15.42 4.10 -2.22
C TYR A 95 -14.18 3.77 -1.41
N ALA A 96 -13.70 4.73 -0.63
CA ALA A 96 -12.77 4.47 0.45
C ALA A 96 -13.54 4.19 1.74
N ARG A 97 -13.34 3.01 2.31
CA ARG A 97 -13.79 2.68 3.67
C ARG A 97 -12.74 3.17 4.66
N LEU A 98 -13.15 3.91 5.68
CA LEU A 98 -12.25 4.60 6.61
C LEU A 98 -12.73 4.45 8.06
N ASN A 99 -11.80 4.49 9.02
CA ASN A 99 -12.10 4.51 10.45
C ASN A 99 -12.54 5.89 10.92
N LYS A 100 -13.63 6.01 11.68
CA LYS A 100 -14.02 7.27 12.35
C LYS A 100 -13.09 7.57 13.53
N LYS A 101 -12.79 8.86 13.78
CA LYS A 101 -11.92 9.30 14.89
C LYS A 101 -12.44 8.87 16.26
N ASP A 102 -13.69 9.20 16.54
CA ASP A 102 -14.25 9.12 17.89
C ASP A 102 -15.09 7.86 18.13
N TYR A 103 -14.82 6.79 17.38
CA TYR A 103 -15.56 5.54 17.51
C TYR A 103 -15.40 4.94 18.91
N SER A 104 -16.53 4.69 19.57
CA SER A 104 -16.63 3.96 20.82
C SER A 104 -17.52 2.73 20.62
N PRO A 105 -17.00 1.50 20.83
CA PRO A 105 -17.80 0.29 20.67
C PRO A 105 -18.98 0.20 21.65
N THR A 106 -18.98 0.99 22.72
CA THR A 106 -20.09 1.06 23.68
C THR A 106 -21.17 2.09 23.31
N LYS A 107 -20.88 3.03 22.41
CA LYS A 107 -21.78 4.15 22.07
C LYS A 107 -22.26 4.12 20.63
N ASP A 108 -21.44 3.57 19.73
CA ASP A 108 -21.64 3.67 18.29
C ASP A 108 -21.90 2.30 17.66
N ALA A 109 -22.91 2.23 16.79
CA ALA A 109 -23.18 1.05 15.99
C ALA A 109 -22.11 0.83 14.88
N GLU A 110 -21.54 1.92 14.36
CA GLU A 110 -20.62 1.89 13.21
C GLU A 110 -19.38 2.77 13.43
N GLY A 111 -18.20 2.14 13.46
CA GLY A 111 -16.91 2.83 13.55
C GLY A 111 -16.23 3.12 12.22
N VAL A 112 -16.92 2.87 11.10
CA VAL A 112 -16.43 3.15 9.75
C VAL A 112 -17.40 4.03 8.98
N GLY A 113 -16.89 4.65 7.93
CA GLY A 113 -17.71 5.27 6.89
C GLY A 113 -17.10 5.05 5.51
N TYR A 114 -17.91 5.28 4.48
CA TYR A 114 -17.52 5.17 3.09
C TYR A 114 -17.50 6.55 2.46
N VAL A 115 -16.35 6.96 1.94
CA VAL A 115 -16.17 8.21 1.23
C VAL A 115 -16.11 7.92 -0.25
N GLN A 116 -16.96 8.59 -1.02
CA GLN A 116 -17.01 8.45 -2.47
C GLN A 116 -15.74 9.03 -3.10
N LEU A 117 -15.17 8.27 -4.04
CA LEU A 117 -14.05 8.67 -4.88
C LEU A 117 -14.51 8.60 -6.33
N THR A 118 -14.63 9.76 -6.97
CA THR A 118 -14.92 9.82 -8.40
C THR A 118 -13.68 9.37 -9.17
N VAL A 119 -13.85 8.37 -10.04
CA VAL A 119 -12.78 7.87 -10.92
C VAL A 119 -12.80 8.60 -12.25
N THR A 120 -13.98 8.73 -12.85
CA THR A 120 -14.16 9.47 -14.10
C THR A 120 -15.30 10.48 -14.02
N GLN A 121 -15.06 11.67 -14.57
CA GLN A 121 -16.03 12.75 -14.71
C GLN A 121 -15.99 13.29 -16.13
N ASP A 122 -17.15 13.40 -16.78
CA ASP A 122 -17.29 13.92 -18.15
C ASP A 122 -16.35 13.24 -19.17
N GLY A 123 -16.17 11.91 -19.03
CA GLY A 123 -15.31 11.09 -19.89
C GLY A 123 -13.82 11.22 -19.62
N ARG A 124 -13.40 11.97 -18.59
CA ARG A 124 -11.99 12.15 -18.20
C ARG A 124 -11.71 11.45 -16.87
N SER A 125 -10.54 10.82 -16.76
CA SER A 125 -10.05 10.28 -15.49
C SER A 125 -9.67 11.43 -14.55
N LEU A 126 -10.07 11.31 -13.28
CA LEU A 126 -9.62 12.19 -12.18
C LEU A 126 -8.42 11.60 -11.44
N TRP A 127 -7.94 10.43 -11.87
CA TRP A 127 -6.75 9.77 -11.36
C TRP A 127 -5.61 9.99 -12.33
N VAL A 128 -4.45 10.35 -11.78
CA VAL A 128 -3.21 10.43 -12.52
C VAL A 128 -2.56 9.06 -12.49
N VAL A 129 -2.24 8.54 -13.67
CA VAL A 129 -1.49 7.29 -13.85
C VAL A 129 -0.07 7.61 -14.31
N HIS A 130 0.84 6.65 -14.19
CA HIS A 130 2.21 6.81 -14.66
C HIS A 130 2.28 6.79 -16.20
N ASP A 131 3.19 7.58 -16.78
CA ASP A 131 3.35 7.71 -18.24
C ASP A 131 3.88 6.42 -18.90
N ASP A 132 4.72 5.67 -18.18
CA ASP A 132 5.12 4.31 -18.59
C ASP A 132 3.92 3.35 -18.50
N PRO A 133 3.46 2.77 -19.63
CA PRO A 133 2.28 1.91 -19.67
C PRO A 133 2.46 0.56 -18.98
N GLN A 134 3.66 0.22 -18.50
CA GLN A 134 3.94 -1.02 -17.77
C GLN A 134 3.86 -0.86 -16.24
N VAL A 135 3.63 0.37 -15.74
CA VAL A 135 3.58 0.68 -14.30
C VAL A 135 2.13 0.72 -13.82
N ASP A 136 1.83 -0.12 -12.81
CA ASP A 136 0.49 -0.31 -12.24
C ASP A 136 0.22 0.61 -11.04
N VAL A 137 0.29 1.93 -11.25
CA VAL A 137 0.04 2.92 -10.18
C VAL A 137 -0.95 3.97 -10.63
N ALA A 138 -1.85 4.35 -9.72
CA ALA A 138 -2.76 5.48 -9.88
C ALA A 138 -2.80 6.32 -8.60
N VAL A 139 -2.92 7.63 -8.77
CA VAL A 139 -2.92 8.60 -7.68
C VAL A 139 -4.05 9.60 -7.88
N THR A 140 -4.74 9.97 -6.79
CA THR A 140 -5.67 11.11 -6.80
C THR A 140 -5.48 12.00 -5.58
N LEU A 141 -5.90 13.26 -5.71
CA LEU A 141 -5.87 14.23 -4.62
C LEU A 141 -7.03 13.98 -3.66
N LEU A 142 -6.75 13.92 -2.36
CA LEU A 142 -7.79 13.93 -1.34
C LEU A 142 -8.18 15.36 -0.99
N VAL A 143 -9.46 15.67 -1.15
CA VAL A 143 -10.05 16.95 -0.73
C VAL A 143 -10.37 16.89 0.77
N PRO A 144 -9.79 17.76 1.61
CA PRO A 144 -9.84 17.64 3.08
C PRO A 144 -11.24 17.50 3.67
N GLN A 145 -12.23 18.23 3.13
CA GLN A 145 -13.61 18.24 3.64
C GLN A 145 -14.25 16.85 3.71
N ASN A 146 -13.85 15.92 2.83
CA ASN A 146 -14.40 14.58 2.80
C ASN A 146 -13.79 13.64 3.87
N PHE A 147 -12.70 14.05 4.52
CA PHE A 147 -11.87 13.15 5.33
C PHE A 147 -11.66 13.60 6.79
N GLU A 148 -12.11 14.81 7.17
CA GLU A 148 -11.89 15.37 8.53
C GLU A 148 -12.46 14.54 9.67
N ALA A 149 -13.55 13.80 9.45
CA ALA A 149 -14.20 12.96 10.46
C ALA A 149 -13.47 11.62 10.72
N TYR A 150 -12.41 11.31 9.98
CA TYR A 150 -11.79 9.99 9.95
C TYR A 150 -10.38 9.97 10.57
N ASP A 151 -10.04 8.89 11.25
CA ASP A 151 -8.74 8.65 11.89
C ASP A 151 -7.69 8.27 10.84
N LEU A 152 -7.19 9.28 10.14
CA LEU A 152 -6.26 9.12 9.04
C LEU A 152 -4.95 9.86 9.31
N SER A 153 -3.87 9.22 8.90
CA SER A 153 -2.53 9.79 8.78
C SER A 153 -2.04 9.52 7.37
N ALA A 154 -1.04 10.26 6.91
CA ALA A 154 -0.41 10.01 5.63
C ALA A 154 1.08 9.76 5.83
N VAL A 155 1.66 8.94 4.96
CA VAL A 155 3.11 8.70 4.92
C VAL A 155 3.75 9.92 4.27
N PRO A 156 4.68 10.64 4.92
CA PRO A 156 5.40 11.73 4.29
C PRO A 156 6.10 11.23 3.02
N VAL A 157 6.00 12.00 1.93
CA VAL A 157 6.65 11.63 0.65
C VAL A 157 8.16 11.44 0.79
N SER A 158 8.78 12.09 1.78
CA SER A 158 10.19 11.93 2.11
C SER A 158 10.57 10.55 2.66
N LEU A 159 9.58 9.72 3.03
CA LEU A 159 9.80 8.33 3.43
C LEU A 159 9.68 7.35 2.25
N LEU A 160 9.30 7.83 1.05
CA LEU A 160 9.37 7.00 -0.15
C LEU A 160 10.83 6.88 -0.59
N ALA A 161 11.22 5.68 -1.01
CA ALA A 161 12.58 5.41 -1.44
C ALA A 161 12.96 6.28 -2.65
N THR A 162 14.11 6.94 -2.54
CA THR A 162 14.79 7.60 -3.65
C THR A 162 15.39 6.58 -4.60
N SER A 163 15.73 6.99 -5.83
CA SER A 163 16.42 6.11 -6.78
C SER A 163 17.74 5.56 -6.23
N ALA A 164 18.45 6.33 -5.39
CA ALA A 164 19.69 5.87 -4.76
C ALA A 164 19.43 4.79 -3.69
N GLU A 165 18.38 4.95 -2.88
CA GLU A 165 17.98 3.95 -1.90
C GLU A 165 17.48 2.67 -2.58
N LEU A 166 16.72 2.79 -3.68
CA LEU A 166 16.27 1.64 -4.47
C LEU A 166 17.43 0.80 -5.02
N HIS A 167 18.55 1.42 -5.41
CA HIS A 167 19.75 0.67 -5.84
C HIS A 167 20.43 -0.11 -4.70
N GLY A 168 20.18 0.27 -3.44
CA GLY A 168 20.68 -0.44 -2.28
C GLY A 168 19.84 -1.65 -1.89
N ILE A 169 18.65 -1.80 -2.49
CA ILE A 169 17.73 -2.90 -2.22
C ILE A 169 18.09 -4.09 -3.10
N THR A 170 18.11 -5.28 -2.50
CA THR A 170 18.56 -6.53 -3.13
C THR A 170 17.60 -7.69 -2.85
N GLU A 171 17.74 -8.75 -3.63
CA GLU A 171 17.03 -10.01 -3.38
C GLU A 171 17.38 -10.54 -1.99
N GLY A 172 16.37 -11.00 -1.25
CA GLY A 172 16.51 -11.42 0.15
C GLY A 172 16.31 -10.30 1.17
N ASP A 173 16.15 -9.04 0.76
CA ASP A 173 15.78 -7.97 1.69
C ASP A 173 14.38 -8.18 2.25
N LEU A 174 14.22 -7.83 3.53
CA LEU A 174 12.96 -7.93 4.25
C LEU A 174 11.94 -6.96 3.68
N VAL A 175 10.70 -7.43 3.53
CA VAL A 175 9.56 -6.57 3.17
C VAL A 175 8.44 -6.72 4.18
N VAL A 176 7.70 -5.63 4.34
CA VAL A 176 6.41 -5.63 5.01
C VAL A 176 5.37 -4.89 4.18
N SER A 177 4.19 -5.48 4.04
CA SER A 177 3.04 -4.86 3.42
C SER A 177 1.85 -4.92 4.36
N ALA A 178 0.94 -3.93 4.29
CA ALA A 178 -0.28 -3.92 5.07
C ALA A 178 -1.46 -3.58 4.17
N GLY A 179 -2.49 -4.43 4.19
CA GLY A 179 -3.64 -4.22 3.32
C GLY A 179 -4.85 -5.04 3.68
N LEU A 180 -5.84 -4.96 2.80
CA LEU A 180 -7.09 -5.68 2.91
C LEU A 180 -6.88 -7.18 2.68
N ILE A 181 -7.59 -7.98 3.48
CA ILE A 181 -7.98 -9.35 3.12
C ILE A 181 -9.53 -9.37 3.02
N PRO A 182 -10.11 -9.81 1.88
CA PRO A 182 -11.55 -9.97 1.74
C PRO A 182 -12.13 -10.78 2.89
N SER A 183 -13.31 -10.39 3.37
CA SER A 183 -13.97 -10.96 4.57
C SER A 183 -13.28 -10.70 5.93
N ALA A 184 -12.07 -10.13 5.95
CA ALA A 184 -11.34 -9.76 7.17
C ALA A 184 -11.08 -8.25 7.28
N SER A 185 -11.85 -7.42 6.55
CA SER A 185 -11.77 -5.96 6.66
C SER A 185 -12.19 -5.42 8.04
N GLY A 186 -12.82 -6.26 8.87
CA GLY A 186 -13.31 -5.93 10.21
C GLY A 186 -14.74 -5.37 10.20
N LYS A 187 -15.53 -5.69 11.23
CA LYS A 187 -16.95 -5.29 11.30
C LYS A 187 -17.12 -3.79 11.56
N HIS A 188 -16.42 -3.25 12.56
CA HIS A 188 -16.59 -1.86 13.00
C HIS A 188 -15.38 -0.96 12.73
N ARG A 189 -14.27 -1.54 12.29
CA ARG A 189 -13.00 -0.84 12.01
C ARG A 189 -12.32 -1.52 10.83
N ASN A 190 -11.56 -0.78 10.04
CA ASN A 190 -10.52 -1.31 9.18
C ASN A 190 -9.39 -1.87 10.03
N TYR A 191 -9.00 -3.11 9.75
CA TYR A 191 -7.79 -3.73 10.29
C TYR A 191 -6.87 -4.14 9.13
N PRO A 192 -5.96 -3.24 8.68
CA PRO A 192 -4.93 -3.62 7.71
C PRO A 192 -4.13 -4.81 8.23
N ILE A 193 -4.09 -5.88 7.44
CA ILE A 193 -3.40 -7.11 7.80
C ILE A 193 -1.96 -7.00 7.31
N PHE A 194 -1.03 -7.05 8.25
CA PHE A 194 0.41 -7.01 7.97
C PHE A 194 0.89 -8.37 7.44
N LYS A 195 1.70 -8.31 6.39
CA LYS A 195 2.32 -9.45 5.72
C LYS A 195 3.80 -9.18 5.63
N PHE A 196 4.59 -10.09 6.17
CA PHE A 196 6.04 -10.01 6.19
C PHE A 196 6.58 -11.04 5.21
N GLY A 197 7.71 -10.72 4.59
CA GLY A 197 8.34 -11.58 3.62
C GLY A 197 9.70 -11.04 3.21
N TYR A 198 10.12 -11.45 2.02
CA TYR A 198 11.37 -11.03 1.42
C TYR A 198 11.18 -10.65 -0.04
N ILE A 199 12.06 -9.82 -0.58
CA ILE A 199 12.21 -9.67 -2.03
C ILE A 199 12.72 -11.00 -2.57
N SER A 200 11.94 -11.60 -3.45
CA SER A 200 12.29 -12.87 -4.10
C SER A 200 13.15 -12.63 -5.32
N SER A 201 12.79 -11.63 -6.14
CA SER A 201 13.51 -11.34 -7.38
C SER A 201 13.35 -9.88 -7.81
N ILE A 202 14.40 -9.32 -8.40
CA ILE A 202 14.41 -8.01 -9.04
C ILE A 202 14.79 -8.17 -10.52
N PRO A 203 13.82 -8.46 -11.41
CA PRO A 203 14.10 -8.65 -12.83
C PRO A 203 14.51 -7.35 -13.53
N ASP A 204 15.45 -7.45 -14.47
CA ASP A 204 15.82 -6.36 -15.38
C ASP A 204 14.82 -6.17 -16.53
N GLU A 205 13.95 -7.17 -16.75
CA GLU A 205 12.93 -7.21 -17.80
C GLU A 205 11.51 -7.25 -17.26
N SER A 206 10.56 -6.88 -18.11
CA SER A 206 9.14 -6.90 -17.77
C SER A 206 8.60 -8.32 -17.68
N ILE A 207 7.65 -8.55 -16.77
CA ILE A 207 6.95 -9.81 -16.62
C ILE A 207 5.56 -9.70 -17.24
N ASP A 208 5.20 -10.67 -18.07
CA ASP A 208 3.85 -10.79 -18.61
C ASP A 208 2.85 -11.21 -17.53
N THR A 209 1.80 -10.40 -17.36
CA THR A 209 0.75 -10.63 -16.36
C THR A 209 -0.63 -10.62 -17.00
N ALA A 210 -1.53 -11.44 -16.45
CA ALA A 210 -2.93 -11.50 -16.85
C ALA A 210 -3.83 -11.15 -15.66
N CYS A 211 -4.96 -10.49 -15.93
CA CYS A 211 -5.94 -10.18 -14.89
C CYS A 211 -6.64 -11.43 -14.32
N ALA A 212 -6.82 -12.46 -15.15
CA ALA A 212 -7.39 -13.74 -14.76
C ALA A 212 -6.53 -14.90 -15.27
N LEU A 213 -6.54 -16.02 -14.55
CA LEU A 213 -5.81 -17.22 -14.94
C LEU A 213 -6.24 -17.68 -16.34
N GLY A 214 -5.27 -17.84 -17.26
CA GLY A 214 -5.52 -18.21 -18.65
C GLY A 214 -6.06 -17.07 -19.55
N GLY A 215 -6.14 -15.84 -19.03
CA GLY A 215 -6.49 -14.66 -19.82
C GLY A 215 -5.32 -14.10 -20.65
N PRO A 216 -5.58 -13.07 -21.49
CA PRO A 216 -4.52 -12.40 -22.25
C PRO A 216 -3.52 -11.74 -21.30
N THR A 217 -2.24 -11.78 -21.69
CA THR A 217 -1.13 -11.20 -20.92
C THR A 217 -0.67 -9.87 -21.49
N GLN A 218 0.03 -9.11 -20.66
CA GLN A 218 0.73 -7.91 -21.04
C GLN A 218 1.91 -7.63 -20.10
N PRO A 219 2.98 -6.98 -20.61
CA PRO A 219 4.20 -6.79 -19.84
C PRO A 219 4.02 -5.77 -18.72
N ARG A 220 4.66 -6.04 -17.57
CA ARG A 220 4.68 -5.17 -16.38
C ARG A 220 6.07 -5.11 -15.75
N LYS A 221 6.46 -3.95 -15.26
CA LYS A 221 7.68 -3.78 -14.45
C LYS A 221 7.34 -4.11 -13.00
N LEU A 222 7.85 -5.23 -12.51
CA LEU A 222 7.48 -5.78 -11.21
C LEU A 222 8.71 -6.30 -10.48
N TRP A 223 8.74 -6.10 -9.17
CA TRP A 223 9.55 -6.90 -8.27
C TRP A 223 8.71 -8.06 -7.75
N LEU A 224 9.34 -9.21 -7.54
CA LEU A 224 8.68 -10.38 -6.96
C LEU A 224 8.98 -10.44 -5.48
N VAL A 225 7.95 -10.68 -4.67
CA VAL A 225 8.10 -10.81 -3.21
C VAL A 225 7.58 -12.18 -2.74
N ALA A 226 8.36 -12.81 -1.86
CA ALA A 226 7.97 -14.01 -1.15
C ALA A 226 7.17 -13.62 0.10
N ALA A 227 5.88 -13.31 -0.09
CA ALA A 227 4.93 -12.99 0.96
C ALA A 227 3.56 -13.58 0.63
N ASN A 228 2.73 -13.82 1.64
CA ASN A 228 1.39 -14.41 1.48
C ASN A 228 0.37 -13.41 0.92
N LEU A 229 0.61 -12.82 -0.26
CA LEU A 229 -0.30 -11.86 -0.88
C LEU A 229 -1.54 -12.58 -1.46
N VAL A 230 -2.71 -11.99 -1.27
CA VAL A 230 -4.01 -12.53 -1.70
C VAL A 230 -4.83 -11.44 -2.38
N PRO A 231 -5.94 -11.77 -3.08
CA PRO A 231 -6.85 -10.75 -3.60
C PRO A 231 -7.21 -9.72 -2.52
N GLY A 232 -7.29 -8.45 -2.89
CA GLY A 232 -7.47 -7.33 -1.95
C GLY A 232 -6.18 -6.61 -1.56
N ASN A 233 -5.01 -7.26 -1.67
CA ASN A 233 -3.73 -6.59 -1.42
C ASN A 233 -3.28 -5.64 -2.53
N SER A 234 -3.88 -5.68 -3.72
CA SER A 234 -3.59 -4.72 -4.79
C SER A 234 -3.65 -3.27 -4.29
N GLY A 235 -2.58 -2.51 -4.54
CA GLY A 235 -2.44 -1.12 -4.09
C GLY A 235 -2.03 -0.93 -2.62
N SER A 236 -1.68 -2.01 -1.89
CA SER A 236 -1.09 -1.91 -0.55
C SER A 236 0.32 -1.31 -0.62
N PRO A 237 0.74 -0.51 0.38
CA PRO A 237 2.13 -0.09 0.49
C PRO A 237 3.04 -1.28 0.79
N VAL A 238 4.29 -1.18 0.34
CA VAL A 238 5.39 -2.10 0.66
C VAL A 238 6.53 -1.26 1.25
N PHE A 239 7.04 -1.69 2.40
CA PHE A 239 8.16 -1.08 3.12
C PHE A 239 9.29 -2.09 3.26
#